data_AF-A0A946ANM3-F1
#
_entry.id   AF-A0A946ANM3-F1
#
_cell.length_a   1.000
_cell.length_b   1.000
_cell.length_c   1.000
_cell.angle_alpha   90.00
_cell.angle_beta   90.00
_cell.angle_gamma   90.00
#
_symmetry.space_group_name_H-M   'P 1'
#
loop_
_entity.id
_entity.type
_entity.pdbx_description
1 polymer ?
#
loop_
_entity_poly.entity_id
_entity_poly.type
_entity_poly.pdbx_seq_one_letter_code
_entity_poly.pdbx_strand_id
1 'polypeptide(L)'
;PRSNMSLYGHTADVSLYKTLGVNVALSTDWIYSGSMNMLRELSCAASYSRQYLDNRITDYDLWSMATSNAAESFALQYSLGSIAIGQVADLAIFSAGNEINPYAQIVQSDVTDVLLVLRGGQPLVGMPDVIAALSQNLAQCTRLPAALACGREVAVCTSNEHASDLGAIIAANLDSYPLMSCTATPPNEPTCDPSWHGQFDGRRISGLDDDGDGIENSADNCPTIFNPLRPMDSRQPDWDNDGLGDSCDNRPFGNIETR
;
A
#
# COMPACT_ATOMS: atom_id res chain seq x y z
N PRO A 1 -4.87 0.28 4.19
CA PRO A 1 -5.03 -0.41 5.49
C PRO A 1 -4.66 0.46 6.70
N ARG A 2 -3.57 1.23 6.65
CA ARG A 2 -3.01 1.92 7.82
C ARG A 2 -4.02 2.82 8.54
N SER A 3 -4.74 3.63 7.78
CA SER A 3 -5.80 4.50 8.34
C SER A 3 -6.86 3.71 9.10
N ASN A 4 -7.28 2.55 8.58
CA ASN A 4 -8.27 1.74 9.28
C ASN A 4 -7.70 1.09 10.54
N MET A 5 -6.46 0.58 10.49
CA MET A 5 -5.81 0.03 11.69
C MET A 5 -5.70 1.07 12.79
N SER A 6 -5.23 2.28 12.44
CA SER A 6 -5.06 3.38 13.38
C SER A 6 -6.39 3.87 13.98
N LEU A 7 -7.45 3.93 13.18
CA LEU A 7 -8.73 4.53 13.58
C LEU A 7 -9.76 3.54 14.13
N TYR A 8 -9.71 2.28 13.68
CA TYR A 8 -10.74 1.27 13.92
C TYR A 8 -10.18 -0.07 14.40
N GLY A 9 -8.86 -0.22 14.45
CA GLY A 9 -8.19 -1.43 14.92
C GLY A 9 -8.17 -2.59 13.93
N HIS A 10 -8.93 -2.52 12.84
CA HIS A 10 -8.98 -3.54 11.78
C HIS A 10 -9.27 -2.86 10.44
N THR A 11 -9.14 -3.59 9.32
CA THR A 11 -9.44 -3.09 7.98
C THR A 11 -10.50 -3.96 7.30
N ALA A 12 -10.83 -3.63 6.05
CA ALA A 12 -11.77 -4.44 5.28
C ALA A 12 -11.27 -5.87 5.10
N ASP A 13 -12.20 -6.83 4.98
CA ASP A 13 -11.86 -8.24 4.76
C ASP A 13 -11.40 -8.47 3.31
N VAL A 14 -10.15 -8.09 3.06
CA VAL A 14 -9.51 -8.21 1.75
C VAL A 14 -9.27 -9.67 1.36
N SER A 15 -9.23 -10.59 2.32
CA SER A 15 -9.14 -12.03 2.07
C SER A 15 -10.42 -12.53 1.42
N LEU A 16 -11.58 -12.23 2.02
CA LEU A 16 -12.89 -12.54 1.43
C LEU A 16 -13.07 -11.85 0.09
N TYR A 17 -12.76 -10.56 -0.02
CA TYR A 17 -12.91 -9.82 -1.29
C TYR A 17 -12.09 -10.45 -2.43
N LYS A 18 -10.88 -10.90 -2.13
CA LYS A 18 -10.05 -11.63 -3.10
C LYS A 18 -10.70 -12.94 -3.50
N THR A 19 -11.19 -13.74 -2.56
CA THR A 19 -11.91 -15.00 -2.84
C THR A 19 -13.12 -14.76 -3.74
N LEU A 20 -13.84 -13.67 -3.54
CA LEU A 20 -15.03 -13.30 -4.32
C LEU A 20 -14.72 -12.63 -5.67
N GLY A 21 -13.44 -12.41 -6.00
CA GLY A 21 -13.04 -11.74 -7.25
C GLY A 21 -13.42 -10.26 -7.29
N VAL A 22 -13.58 -9.61 -6.13
CA VAL A 22 -13.87 -8.18 -6.05
C VAL A 22 -12.62 -7.40 -6.43
N ASN A 23 -12.77 -6.40 -7.30
CA ASN A 23 -11.69 -5.47 -7.59
C ASN A 23 -11.39 -4.60 -6.36
N VAL A 24 -10.17 -4.66 -5.84
CA VAL A 24 -9.73 -3.90 -4.67
C VAL A 24 -8.54 -3.01 -5.05
N ALA A 25 -8.61 -1.73 -4.69
CA ALA A 25 -7.53 -0.76 -4.85
C ALA A 25 -6.88 -0.41 -3.50
N LEU A 26 -5.64 0.08 -3.55
CA LEU A 26 -4.89 0.53 -2.37
C LEU A 26 -4.70 2.04 -2.40
N SER A 27 -4.86 2.69 -1.24
CA SER A 27 -4.63 4.13 -1.06
C SER A 27 -4.11 4.43 0.34
N THR A 28 -3.42 5.57 0.48
CA THR A 28 -2.76 6.00 1.72
C THR A 28 -3.71 6.62 2.74
N ASP A 29 -4.84 7.17 2.30
CA ASP A 29 -5.66 8.09 3.10
C ASP A 29 -4.88 9.33 3.61
N TRP A 30 -5.43 10.08 4.57
CA TRP A 30 -4.85 11.29 5.15
C TRP A 30 -3.60 10.99 5.99
N ILE A 31 -2.55 11.81 5.86
CA ILE A 31 -1.25 11.61 6.51
C ILE A 31 -1.28 11.46 8.05
N TYR A 32 -2.34 11.94 8.73
CA TYR A 32 -2.46 11.81 10.19
C TYR A 32 -2.90 10.41 10.65
N SER A 33 -3.65 9.69 9.83
CA SER A 33 -4.13 8.34 10.14
C SER A 33 -3.52 7.27 9.23
N GLY A 34 -3.12 7.67 8.02
CA GLY A 34 -2.64 6.82 6.96
C GLY A 34 -1.15 6.93 6.69
N SER A 35 -0.77 6.68 5.45
CA SER A 35 0.63 6.67 5.02
C SER A 35 1.09 7.98 4.40
N MET A 36 2.37 8.31 4.59
CA MET A 36 2.99 9.46 3.92
C MET A 36 3.03 9.30 2.38
N ASN A 37 3.16 8.06 1.89
CA ASN A 37 3.18 7.75 0.45
C ASN A 37 2.79 6.30 0.19
N MET A 38 2.59 5.94 -1.08
CA MET A 38 2.15 4.61 -1.50
C MET A 38 3.13 3.48 -1.12
N LEU A 39 4.45 3.73 -1.10
CA LEU A 39 5.43 2.70 -0.72
C LEU A 39 5.32 2.35 0.77
N ARG A 40 5.02 3.34 1.62
CA ARG A 40 4.71 3.11 3.04
C ARG A 40 3.41 2.34 3.23
N GLU A 41 2.38 2.62 2.42
CA GLU A 41 1.12 1.88 2.46
C GLU A 41 1.28 0.44 1.97
N LEU A 42 2.07 0.21 0.92
CA LEU A 42 2.43 -1.13 0.43
C LEU A 42 3.20 -1.92 1.49
N SER A 43 4.19 -1.31 2.13
CA SER A 43 4.92 -1.93 3.24
C SER A 43 3.98 -2.33 4.39
N CYS A 44 3.02 -1.45 4.73
CA CYS A 44 1.99 -1.74 5.71
C CYS A 44 1.10 -2.91 5.30
N ALA A 45 0.59 -2.92 4.08
CA ALA A 45 -0.29 -3.95 3.55
C ALA A 45 0.43 -5.31 3.43
N ALA A 46 1.69 -5.31 2.99
CA ALA A 46 2.53 -6.50 2.90
C ALA A 46 2.85 -7.08 4.28
N SER A 47 3.18 -6.21 5.24
CA SER A 47 3.34 -6.61 6.64
C SER A 47 2.05 -7.23 7.17
N TYR A 48 0.91 -6.57 6.95
CA TYR A 48 -0.38 -7.04 7.41
C TYR A 48 -0.73 -8.42 6.82
N SER A 49 -0.55 -8.61 5.51
CA SER A 49 -0.78 -9.89 4.84
C SER A 49 0.08 -11.02 5.41
N ARG A 50 1.39 -10.78 5.56
CA ARG A 50 2.33 -11.78 6.11
C ARG A 50 1.98 -12.18 7.54
N GLN A 51 1.56 -11.19 8.32
CA GLN A 51 1.44 -11.30 9.77
C GLN A 51 0.08 -11.79 10.22
N TYR A 52 -0.99 -11.41 9.52
CA TYR A 52 -2.36 -11.56 10.00
C TYR A 52 -3.24 -12.29 8.99
N LEU A 53 -2.81 -12.45 7.74
CA LEU A 53 -3.64 -13.08 6.68
C LEU A 53 -2.96 -14.30 6.06
N ASP A 54 -2.01 -14.94 6.74
CA ASP A 54 -1.26 -16.10 6.25
C ASP A 54 -0.76 -15.95 4.78
N ASN A 55 -0.25 -14.77 4.44
CA ASN A 55 0.20 -14.42 3.08
C ASN A 55 -0.87 -14.53 1.98
N ARG A 56 -2.16 -14.51 2.31
CA ARG A 56 -3.24 -14.60 1.31
C ARG A 56 -3.22 -13.49 0.28
N ILE A 57 -2.75 -12.29 0.64
CA ILE A 57 -2.55 -11.17 -0.30
C ILE A 57 -1.07 -11.15 -0.71
N THR A 58 -0.79 -11.55 -1.94
CA THR A 58 0.57 -11.68 -2.47
C THR A 58 1.15 -10.34 -2.89
N ASP A 59 2.47 -10.26 -3.12
CA ASP A 59 3.09 -9.04 -3.65
C ASP A 59 2.53 -8.64 -5.03
N TYR A 60 2.12 -9.62 -5.85
CA TYR A 60 1.43 -9.34 -7.11
C TYR A 60 0.08 -8.67 -6.89
N ASP A 61 -0.70 -9.17 -5.92
CA ASP A 61 -1.99 -8.58 -5.58
C ASP A 61 -1.80 -7.14 -5.11
N LEU A 62 -0.86 -6.89 -4.18
CA LEU A 62 -0.56 -5.55 -3.67
C LEU A 62 -0.11 -4.59 -4.77
N TRP A 63 0.76 -5.05 -5.67
CA TRP A 63 1.18 -4.28 -6.84
C TRP A 63 -0.01 -3.96 -7.75
N SER A 64 -0.88 -4.93 -8.03
CA SER A 64 -2.09 -4.75 -8.85
C SER A 64 -3.08 -3.77 -8.18
N MET A 65 -3.28 -3.90 -6.86
CA MET A 65 -4.10 -2.99 -6.04
C MET A 65 -3.64 -1.53 -6.13
N ALA A 66 -2.33 -1.30 -6.23
CA ALA A 66 -1.74 0.03 -6.37
C ALA A 66 -1.66 0.54 -7.83
N THR A 67 -1.98 -0.30 -8.82
CA THR A 67 -1.83 0.02 -10.25
C THR A 67 -3.11 -0.26 -11.05
N SER A 68 -3.22 -1.43 -11.69
CA SER A 68 -4.32 -1.78 -12.60
C SER A 68 -5.68 -1.79 -11.91
N ASN A 69 -5.78 -2.30 -10.68
CA ASN A 69 -7.05 -2.34 -9.94
C ASN A 69 -7.52 -0.93 -9.56
N ALA A 70 -6.58 -0.05 -9.21
CA ALA A 70 -6.87 1.36 -8.94
C ALA A 70 -7.37 2.05 -10.20
N ALA A 71 -6.74 1.82 -11.35
CA ALA A 71 -7.19 2.34 -12.64
C ALA A 71 -8.61 1.88 -12.97
N GLU A 72 -8.91 0.59 -12.77
CA GLU A 72 -10.24 0.03 -12.99
C GLU A 72 -11.29 0.62 -12.04
N SER A 73 -10.93 0.87 -10.78
CA SER A 73 -11.82 1.51 -9.80
C SER A 73 -12.27 2.91 -10.21
N PHE A 74 -11.50 3.60 -11.07
CA PHE A 74 -11.84 4.90 -11.64
C PHE A 74 -12.30 4.86 -13.10
N ALA A 75 -12.53 3.66 -13.66
CA ALA A 75 -12.84 3.44 -15.08
C ALA A 75 -11.78 3.99 -16.05
N LEU A 76 -10.50 3.93 -15.65
CA LEU A 76 -9.35 4.41 -16.41
C LEU A 76 -8.45 3.28 -16.95
N GLN A 77 -8.86 2.02 -16.80
CA GLN A 77 -8.07 0.83 -17.16
C GLN A 77 -7.66 0.75 -18.64
N TYR A 78 -8.38 1.47 -19.53
CA TYR A 78 -8.03 1.56 -20.95
C TYR A 78 -7.00 2.64 -21.26
N SER A 79 -6.71 3.53 -20.30
CA SER A 79 -5.83 4.68 -20.47
C SER A 79 -4.59 4.62 -19.58
N LEU A 80 -4.66 3.98 -18.40
CA LEU A 80 -3.58 3.89 -17.42
C LEU A 80 -3.68 2.61 -16.57
N GLY A 81 -2.66 2.38 -15.73
CA GLY A 81 -2.59 1.26 -14.80
C GLY A 81 -1.86 0.03 -15.35
N SER A 82 -1.52 0.03 -16.65
CA SER A 82 -0.70 -1.00 -17.27
C SER A 82 0.29 -0.39 -18.27
N ILE A 83 1.27 -1.18 -18.72
CA ILE A 83 2.20 -0.76 -19.78
C ILE A 83 1.73 -1.41 -21.07
N ALA A 84 0.94 -0.67 -21.87
CA ALA A 84 0.36 -1.16 -23.12
C ALA A 84 0.35 -0.09 -24.21
N ILE A 85 0.34 -0.53 -25.47
CA ILE A 85 0.26 0.37 -26.63
C ILE A 85 -1.05 1.16 -26.56
N GLY A 86 -0.95 2.49 -26.70
CA GLY A 86 -2.09 3.40 -26.65
C GLY A 86 -2.41 3.96 -25.27
N GLN A 87 -1.79 3.45 -24.20
CA GLN A 87 -1.94 4.00 -22.85
C GLN A 87 -0.98 5.17 -22.59
N VAL A 88 -1.33 5.97 -21.58
CA VAL A 88 -0.52 7.10 -21.12
C VAL A 88 0.74 6.57 -20.45
N ALA A 89 1.89 7.18 -20.76
CA ALA A 89 3.18 6.80 -20.19
C ALA A 89 3.36 7.34 -18.75
N ASP A 90 2.50 6.89 -17.85
CA ASP A 90 2.60 7.08 -16.40
C ASP A 90 3.40 5.91 -15.81
N LEU A 91 4.67 6.16 -15.49
CA LEU A 91 5.63 5.11 -15.15
C LEU A 91 6.41 5.48 -13.89
N ALA A 92 6.61 4.50 -13.02
CA ALA A 92 7.58 4.55 -11.95
C ALA A 92 8.65 3.47 -12.17
N ILE A 93 9.91 3.85 -12.10
CA ILE A 93 11.08 2.99 -12.28
C ILE A 93 11.83 2.92 -10.96
N PHE A 94 12.11 1.70 -10.53
CA PHE A 94 12.78 1.38 -9.28
C PHE A 94 14.17 0.81 -9.56
N SER A 95 15.07 0.93 -8.58
CA SER A 95 16.36 0.26 -8.57
C SER A 95 16.15 -1.26 -8.64
N ALA A 96 17.04 -1.93 -9.38
CA ALA A 96 17.13 -3.37 -9.27
C ALA A 96 17.71 -3.70 -7.88
N GLY A 97 17.03 -4.56 -7.13
CA GLY A 97 17.54 -5.14 -5.89
C GLY A 97 17.82 -6.63 -6.05
N ASN A 98 17.84 -7.35 -4.92
CA ASN A 98 18.16 -8.77 -4.87
C ASN A 98 16.91 -9.67 -4.88
N GLU A 99 15.71 -9.10 -4.93
CA GLU A 99 14.47 -9.88 -4.95
C GLU A 99 14.30 -10.61 -6.28
N ILE A 100 14.02 -11.92 -6.21
CA ILE A 100 13.73 -12.73 -7.40
C ILE A 100 12.35 -12.39 -7.96
N ASN A 101 11.40 -12.10 -7.07
CA ASN A 101 10.06 -11.66 -7.44
C ASN A 101 10.06 -10.15 -7.73
N PRO A 102 9.84 -9.71 -8.99
CA PRO A 102 9.87 -8.29 -9.33
C PRO A 102 8.74 -7.50 -8.66
N TYR A 103 7.61 -8.13 -8.31
CA TYR A 103 6.54 -7.47 -7.57
C TYR A 103 6.95 -7.24 -6.12
N ALA A 104 7.59 -8.23 -5.50
CA ALA A 104 8.15 -8.10 -4.16
C ALA A 104 9.19 -6.97 -4.10
N GLN A 105 10.03 -6.84 -5.14
CA GLN A 105 10.99 -5.75 -5.25
C GLN A 105 10.32 -4.38 -5.14
N ILE A 106 9.19 -4.17 -5.82
CA ILE A 106 8.46 -2.89 -5.77
C ILE A 106 7.75 -2.70 -4.43
N VAL A 107 7.08 -3.74 -3.92
CA VAL A 107 6.30 -3.70 -2.68
C VAL A 107 7.20 -3.42 -1.46
N GLN A 108 8.43 -3.91 -1.48
CA GLN A 108 9.40 -3.74 -0.39
C GLN A 108 10.30 -2.50 -0.57
N SER A 109 10.24 -1.83 -1.72
CA SER A 109 11.05 -0.64 -1.99
C SER A 109 10.65 0.55 -1.12
N ASP A 110 11.62 1.42 -0.87
CA ASP A 110 11.39 2.72 -0.26
C ASP A 110 11.56 3.87 -1.27
N VAL A 111 11.35 5.11 -0.82
CA VAL A 111 11.43 6.29 -1.68
C VAL A 111 12.82 6.50 -2.28
N THR A 112 13.86 5.94 -1.66
CA THR A 112 15.21 5.99 -2.19
C THR A 112 15.37 5.04 -3.37
N ASP A 113 14.64 3.93 -3.43
CA ASP A 113 14.72 3.01 -4.58
C ASP A 113 14.12 3.58 -5.87
N VAL A 114 13.35 4.68 -5.81
CA VAL A 114 12.76 5.30 -6.98
C VAL A 114 13.83 6.01 -7.83
N LEU A 115 14.01 5.57 -9.06
CA LEU A 115 14.98 6.13 -10.02
C LEU A 115 14.39 7.22 -10.92
N LEU A 116 13.06 7.17 -11.15
CA LEU A 116 12.37 7.42 -12.42
C LEU A 116 10.86 7.57 -12.17
N VAL A 117 10.28 8.77 -12.09
CA VAL A 117 8.82 8.96 -12.18
C VAL A 117 8.48 9.79 -13.41
N LEU A 118 7.64 9.23 -14.28
CA LEU A 118 7.07 9.89 -15.44
C LEU A 118 5.56 10.02 -15.32
N ARG A 119 5.02 11.09 -15.89
CA ARG A 119 3.59 11.26 -16.10
C ARG A 119 3.34 11.75 -17.52
N GLY A 120 2.55 11.04 -18.30
CA GLY A 120 2.34 11.32 -19.72
C GLY A 120 3.64 11.30 -20.53
N GLY A 121 4.63 10.51 -20.10
CA GLY A 121 5.96 10.45 -20.70
C GLY A 121 6.88 11.63 -20.33
N GLN A 122 6.41 12.57 -19.51
CA GLN A 122 7.24 13.66 -19.01
C GLN A 122 7.96 13.23 -17.73
N PRO A 123 9.31 13.30 -17.68
CA PRO A 123 10.07 12.98 -16.48
C PRO A 123 9.84 14.05 -15.39
N LEU A 124 9.28 13.66 -14.25
CA LEU A 124 8.91 14.57 -13.16
C LEU A 124 9.87 14.52 -11.97
N VAL A 125 10.29 13.34 -11.54
CA VAL A 125 11.19 13.15 -10.40
C VAL A 125 12.15 12.01 -10.72
N GLY A 126 13.44 12.16 -10.42
CA GLY A 126 14.38 11.07 -10.63
C GLY A 126 15.83 11.44 -10.36
N MET A 127 16.73 10.52 -10.71
CA MET A 127 18.18 10.79 -10.68
C MET A 127 18.53 11.92 -11.66
N PRO A 128 19.39 12.89 -11.28
CA PRO A 128 19.61 14.07 -12.13
C PRO A 128 20.19 13.80 -13.52
N ASP A 129 21.01 12.76 -13.67
CA ASP A 129 21.56 12.32 -14.95
C ASP A 129 20.48 11.70 -15.85
N VAL A 130 19.58 10.90 -15.28
CA VAL A 130 18.41 10.34 -15.98
C VAL A 130 17.45 11.45 -16.40
N ILE A 131 17.15 12.40 -15.50
CA ILE A 131 16.37 13.60 -15.82
C ILE A 131 17.04 14.42 -16.92
N ALA A 132 18.37 14.62 -16.84
CA ALA A 132 19.15 15.32 -17.86
C ALA A 132 19.06 14.68 -19.24
N ALA A 133 19.01 13.35 -19.30
CA ALA A 133 18.91 12.60 -20.54
C ALA A 133 17.51 12.61 -21.18
N LEU A 134 16.45 12.68 -20.36
CA LEU A 134 15.07 12.50 -20.82
C LEU A 134 14.25 13.79 -20.88
N SER A 135 14.59 14.80 -20.08
CA SER A 135 13.81 16.04 -20.02
C SER A 135 14.13 16.96 -21.20
N GLN A 136 13.08 17.50 -21.80
CA GLN A 136 13.20 18.47 -22.89
C GLN A 136 13.50 19.89 -22.39
N ASN A 137 13.28 20.17 -21.10
CA ASN A 137 13.36 21.51 -20.52
C ASN A 137 14.07 21.50 -19.15
N LEU A 138 15.38 21.28 -19.13
CA LEU A 138 16.15 21.20 -17.87
C LEU A 138 16.14 22.48 -17.04
N ALA A 139 15.90 23.63 -17.66
CA ALA A 139 15.75 24.91 -16.94
C ALA A 139 14.56 24.92 -15.97
N GLN A 140 13.63 23.98 -16.11
CA GLN A 140 12.42 23.84 -15.28
C GLN A 140 12.58 22.80 -14.16
N CYS A 141 13.78 22.24 -14.00
CA CYS A 141 14.08 21.22 -13.02
C CYS A 141 14.96 21.78 -11.88
N THR A 142 14.63 21.41 -10.65
CA THR A 142 15.36 21.80 -9.45
C THR A 142 16.01 20.55 -8.84
N ARG A 143 17.30 20.64 -8.50
CA ARG A 143 17.96 19.63 -7.68
C ARG A 143 17.59 19.83 -6.21
N LEU A 144 17.12 18.76 -5.57
CA LEU A 144 16.83 18.80 -4.13
C LEU A 144 18.14 18.82 -3.33
N PRO A 145 18.21 19.59 -2.23
CA PRO A 145 19.28 19.45 -1.25
C PRO A 145 19.36 18.00 -0.74
N ALA A 146 20.57 17.45 -0.64
CA ALA A 146 20.78 16.07 -0.20
C ALA A 146 20.13 15.76 1.17
N ALA A 147 20.05 16.74 2.06
CA ALA A 147 19.40 16.60 3.36
C ALA A 147 17.88 16.33 3.26
N LEU A 148 17.22 16.75 2.18
CA LEU A 148 15.80 16.50 1.91
C LEU A 148 15.56 15.24 1.07
N ALA A 149 16.62 14.64 0.54
CA ALA A 149 16.59 13.50 -0.37
C ALA A 149 17.40 12.31 0.17
N CYS A 150 17.49 12.17 1.48
CA CYS A 150 18.15 11.04 2.13
C CYS A 150 19.60 10.81 1.69
N GLY A 151 20.33 11.89 1.45
CA GLY A 151 21.71 11.87 0.98
C GLY A 151 21.86 11.61 -0.53
N ARG A 152 20.76 11.40 -1.26
CA ARG A 152 20.77 11.14 -2.71
C ARG A 152 20.67 12.41 -3.51
N GLU A 153 21.17 12.35 -4.73
CA GLU A 153 20.85 13.37 -5.73
C GLU A 153 19.49 13.06 -6.34
N VAL A 154 18.57 14.03 -6.24
CA VAL A 154 17.24 13.95 -6.84
C VAL A 154 16.96 15.26 -7.58
N ALA A 155 16.46 15.16 -8.81
CA ALA A 155 15.96 16.28 -9.58
C ALA A 155 14.43 16.19 -9.71
N VAL A 156 13.77 17.35 -9.58
CA VAL A 156 12.32 17.50 -9.62
C VAL A 156 11.96 18.54 -10.68
N CYS A 157 11.12 18.17 -11.64
CA CYS A 157 10.72 18.96 -12.80
C CYS A 157 9.20 19.23 -12.80
N THR A 158 8.68 19.81 -11.72
CA THR A 158 7.23 20.04 -11.52
C THR A 158 6.81 21.50 -11.69
N SER A 159 7.68 22.37 -12.20
CA SER A 159 7.40 23.82 -12.30
C SER A 159 6.29 24.18 -13.29
N ASN A 160 5.95 23.29 -14.24
CA ASN A 160 4.78 23.46 -15.11
C ASN A 160 3.49 22.89 -14.49
N GLU A 161 3.58 22.19 -13.36
CA GLU A 161 2.46 21.48 -12.71
C GLU A 161 1.73 22.34 -11.69
N HIS A 162 2.43 23.31 -11.11
CA HIS A 162 1.92 24.14 -10.04
C HIS A 162 2.38 25.58 -10.24
N ALA A 163 1.57 26.52 -9.76
CA ALA A 163 1.90 27.95 -9.83
C ALA A 163 3.06 28.37 -8.91
N SER A 164 3.48 27.49 -7.98
CA SER A 164 4.48 27.76 -6.95
C SER A 164 5.77 26.99 -7.19
N ASP A 165 6.91 27.65 -7.00
CA ASP A 165 8.22 27.01 -7.02
C ASP A 165 8.41 26.02 -5.86
N LEU A 166 9.10 24.91 -6.11
CA LEU A 166 9.32 23.84 -5.13
C LEU A 166 10.08 24.35 -3.89
N GLY A 167 11.02 25.28 -4.06
CA GLY A 167 11.73 25.89 -2.94
C GLY A 167 10.81 26.70 -2.04
N ALA A 168 9.84 27.41 -2.62
CA ALA A 168 8.82 28.14 -1.87
C ALA A 168 7.88 27.18 -1.11
N ILE A 169 7.49 26.07 -1.73
CA ILE A 169 6.67 25.03 -1.07
C ILE A 169 7.43 24.44 0.13
N ILE A 170 8.70 24.08 -0.04
CA ILE A 170 9.53 23.55 1.05
C ILE A 170 9.65 24.56 2.18
N ALA A 171 9.97 25.82 1.86
CA ALA A 171 10.13 26.88 2.85
C ALA A 171 8.83 27.16 3.65
N ALA A 172 7.67 26.99 3.03
CA ALA A 172 6.37 27.18 3.67
C ALA A 172 5.95 26.01 4.59
N ASN A 173 6.62 24.85 4.50
CA ASN A 173 6.22 23.61 5.17
C ASN A 173 7.33 23.01 6.07
N LEU A 174 8.27 23.83 6.55
CA LEU A 174 9.39 23.37 7.38
C LEU A 174 8.97 22.66 8.68
N ASP A 175 7.83 23.04 9.25
CA ASP A 175 7.26 22.44 10.46
C ASP A 175 6.22 21.34 10.16
N SER A 176 6.05 20.97 8.89
CA SER A 176 5.16 19.89 8.45
C SER A 176 5.91 18.56 8.28
N TYR A 177 5.24 17.55 7.72
CA TYR A 177 5.87 16.27 7.40
C TYR A 177 7.01 16.45 6.38
N PRO A 178 8.15 15.74 6.57
CA PRO A 178 9.29 15.86 5.68
C PRO A 178 8.94 15.36 4.26
N LEU A 179 9.62 15.93 3.26
CA LEU A 179 9.38 15.62 1.85
C LEU A 179 9.71 14.15 1.51
N MET A 180 10.68 13.58 2.23
CA MET A 180 11.02 12.16 2.23
C MET A 180 11.32 11.72 3.66
N SER A 181 11.02 10.46 3.98
CA SER A 181 11.50 9.84 5.21
C SER A 181 12.70 8.95 4.91
N CYS A 182 13.82 9.27 5.55
CA CYS A 182 15.10 8.60 5.35
C CYS A 182 15.38 7.50 6.38
N THR A 183 14.43 7.29 7.29
CA THR A 183 14.44 6.21 8.26
C THR A 183 13.52 5.10 7.75
N ALA A 184 13.78 3.85 8.16
CA ALA A 184 12.94 2.71 7.78
C ALA A 184 11.46 2.88 8.18
N THR A 185 11.16 3.75 9.17
CA THR A 185 9.82 4.20 9.52
C THR A 185 9.83 5.70 9.84
N PRO A 186 8.95 6.52 9.23
CA PRO A 186 8.82 7.93 9.58
C PRO A 186 8.43 8.14 11.05
N PRO A 187 8.90 9.21 11.71
CA PRO A 187 8.43 9.58 13.03
C PRO A 187 6.90 9.77 13.05
N ASN A 188 6.26 9.24 14.09
CA ASN A 188 4.80 9.29 14.27
C ASN A 188 3.97 8.65 13.14
N GLU A 189 4.57 7.78 12.33
CA GLU A 189 3.81 7.01 11.34
C GLU A 189 2.76 6.15 12.08
N PRO A 190 1.47 6.22 11.69
CA PRO A 190 0.42 5.44 12.32
C PRO A 190 0.68 3.92 12.22
N THR A 191 0.18 3.18 13.22
CA THR A 191 0.39 1.73 13.32
C THR A 191 -0.15 0.97 12.12
N CYS A 192 0.52 -0.12 11.78
CA CYS A 192 0.07 -1.14 10.83
C CYS A 192 -0.43 -2.41 11.52
N ASP A 193 -0.26 -2.51 12.83
CA ASP A 193 -0.72 -3.64 13.62
C ASP A 193 -2.15 -3.38 14.11
N PRO A 194 -3.06 -4.36 13.96
CA PRO A 194 -4.43 -4.24 14.41
C PRO A 194 -4.48 -4.18 15.94
N SER A 195 -5.31 -3.30 16.48
CA SER A 195 -5.60 -3.27 17.92
C SER A 195 -6.86 -2.47 18.20
N TRP A 196 -7.72 -2.96 19.09
CA TRP A 196 -8.92 -2.25 19.51
C TRP A 196 -9.17 -2.37 21.01
N HIS A 197 -9.39 -1.22 21.65
CA HIS A 197 -9.45 -1.13 23.11
C HIS A 197 -10.51 -2.06 23.72
N GLY A 198 -10.05 -3.02 24.52
CA GLY A 198 -10.90 -3.98 25.23
C GLY A 198 -11.47 -5.10 24.37
N GLN A 199 -10.98 -5.27 23.12
CA GLN A 199 -11.36 -6.38 22.24
C GLN A 199 -10.13 -7.24 21.91
N PHE A 200 -9.13 -6.69 21.24
CA PHE A 200 -7.91 -7.38 20.85
C PHE A 200 -6.73 -6.40 20.80
N ASP A 201 -5.51 -6.89 20.93
CA ASP A 201 -4.28 -6.07 20.88
C ASP A 201 -3.33 -6.46 19.73
N GLY A 202 -3.78 -7.34 18.82
CA GLY A 202 -3.01 -7.80 17.67
C GLY A 202 -1.86 -8.74 18.03
N ARG A 203 -1.75 -9.18 19.29
CA ARG A 203 -0.67 -10.05 19.72
C ARG A 203 -0.97 -11.49 19.35
N ARG A 204 -0.21 -11.99 18.38
CA ARG A 204 -0.16 -13.42 18.08
C ARG A 204 0.49 -14.21 19.21
N ILE A 205 -0.22 -15.18 19.74
CA ILE A 205 0.24 -16.12 20.76
C ILE A 205 0.21 -17.53 20.15
N SER A 206 1.40 -18.05 19.84
CA SER A 206 1.51 -19.32 19.12
C SER A 206 0.79 -20.47 19.84
N GLY A 207 -0.12 -21.13 19.11
CA GLY A 207 -0.93 -22.25 19.61
C GLY A 207 -2.07 -21.85 20.54
N LEU A 208 -2.35 -20.55 20.72
CA LEU A 208 -3.46 -20.03 21.51
C LEU A 208 -4.35 -19.10 20.69
N ASP A 209 -3.77 -18.08 20.06
CA ASP A 209 -4.41 -17.06 19.21
C ASP A 209 -3.38 -16.72 18.13
N ASP A 210 -3.34 -17.55 17.08
CA ASP A 210 -2.24 -17.56 16.11
C ASP A 210 -2.28 -16.35 15.17
N ASP A 211 -3.42 -15.70 14.97
CA ASP A 211 -3.57 -14.52 14.14
C ASP A 211 -3.73 -13.21 14.93
N GLY A 212 -4.00 -13.28 16.23
CA GLY A 212 -4.05 -12.12 17.13
C GLY A 212 -5.38 -11.36 17.09
N ASP A 213 -6.47 -11.97 16.62
CA ASP A 213 -7.78 -11.34 16.49
C ASP A 213 -8.58 -11.26 17.81
N GLY A 214 -8.03 -11.86 18.88
CA GLY A 214 -8.61 -11.88 20.22
C GLY A 214 -9.52 -13.07 20.49
N ILE A 215 -9.60 -14.03 19.59
CA ILE A 215 -10.36 -15.28 19.71
C ILE A 215 -9.37 -16.43 19.77
N GLU A 216 -9.51 -17.31 20.77
CA GLU A 216 -8.62 -18.47 20.86
C GLU A 216 -8.86 -19.42 19.68
N ASN A 217 -7.80 -20.01 19.12
CA ASN A 217 -7.82 -20.95 17.98
C ASN A 217 -8.90 -22.06 18.09
N SER A 218 -9.30 -22.44 19.31
CA SER A 218 -10.30 -23.47 19.56
C SER A 218 -11.76 -23.00 19.37
N ALA A 219 -11.98 -21.69 19.41
CA ALA A 219 -13.27 -21.02 19.22
C ALA A 219 -13.31 -20.16 17.93
N ASP A 220 -12.17 -20.01 17.28
CA ASP A 220 -11.97 -19.24 16.06
C ASP A 220 -12.31 -20.07 14.80
N ASN A 221 -13.15 -19.52 13.93
CA ASN A 221 -13.50 -20.16 12.65
C ASN A 221 -12.46 -19.94 11.54
N CYS A 222 -11.45 -19.09 11.76
CA CYS A 222 -10.31 -18.85 10.90
C CYS A 222 -8.98 -18.69 11.68
N PRO A 223 -8.45 -19.74 12.34
CA PRO A 223 -7.31 -19.66 13.28
C PRO A 223 -5.98 -19.08 12.78
N THR A 224 -5.86 -18.73 11.49
CA THR A 224 -4.65 -18.15 10.90
C THR A 224 -4.92 -16.87 10.10
N ILE A 225 -6.18 -16.43 10.01
CA ILE A 225 -6.61 -15.29 9.21
C ILE A 225 -7.43 -14.35 10.08
N PHE A 226 -6.77 -13.27 10.51
CA PHE A 226 -7.31 -12.26 11.41
C PHE A 226 -8.68 -11.78 10.94
N ASN A 227 -9.72 -12.17 11.68
CA ASN A 227 -11.12 -11.86 11.40
C ASN A 227 -11.89 -11.57 12.70
N PRO A 228 -11.49 -10.51 13.44
CA PRO A 228 -11.98 -10.24 14.79
C PRO A 228 -13.48 -9.94 14.78
N LEU A 229 -14.12 -10.16 15.93
CA LEU A 229 -15.51 -9.71 16.15
C LEU A 229 -15.60 -8.19 16.08
N ARG A 230 -16.35 -7.67 15.11
CA ARG A 230 -16.68 -6.25 15.07
C ARG A 230 -17.76 -5.95 16.11
N PRO A 231 -17.85 -4.71 16.63
CA PRO A 231 -18.87 -4.34 17.62
C PRO A 231 -20.33 -4.61 17.24
N MET A 232 -20.63 -4.77 15.95
CA MET A 232 -21.98 -5.06 15.44
C MET A 232 -22.25 -6.56 15.20
N ASP A 233 -21.21 -7.39 15.28
CA ASP A 233 -21.32 -8.83 15.04
C ASP A 233 -21.39 -9.58 16.37
N SER A 234 -22.14 -10.69 16.38
CA SER A 234 -22.25 -11.58 17.54
C SER A 234 -21.38 -12.84 17.41
N ARG A 235 -20.85 -13.12 16.22
CA ARG A 235 -19.99 -14.26 15.89
C ARG A 235 -19.17 -13.93 14.64
N GLN A 236 -18.05 -14.62 14.43
CA GLN A 236 -17.31 -14.53 13.18
C GLN A 236 -18.21 -15.02 12.02
N PRO A 237 -18.16 -14.36 10.85
CA PRO A 237 -18.97 -14.77 9.70
C PRO A 237 -18.60 -16.17 9.20
N ASP A 238 -19.62 -16.96 8.91
CA ASP A 238 -19.60 -18.30 8.31
C ASP A 238 -20.97 -18.45 7.65
N TRP A 239 -21.05 -18.10 6.37
CA TRP A 239 -22.31 -17.92 5.67
C TRP A 239 -22.95 -19.26 5.30
N ASP A 240 -22.16 -20.22 4.81
CA ASP A 240 -22.68 -21.53 4.41
C ASP A 240 -22.73 -22.55 5.56
N ASN A 241 -22.19 -22.20 6.74
CA ASN A 241 -22.17 -22.97 7.97
C ASN A 241 -21.44 -24.32 7.82
N ASP A 242 -20.38 -24.36 7.03
CA ASP A 242 -19.50 -25.53 6.90
C ASP A 242 -18.45 -25.63 8.01
N GLY A 243 -18.33 -24.59 8.84
CA GLY A 243 -17.41 -24.49 9.97
C GLY A 243 -16.09 -23.79 9.65
N LEU A 244 -15.86 -23.36 8.41
CA LEU A 244 -14.80 -22.45 8.01
C LEU A 244 -15.36 -21.03 7.91
N GLY A 245 -14.66 -20.05 8.48
CA GLY A 245 -15.11 -18.66 8.37
C GLY A 245 -14.96 -18.08 6.97
N ASP A 246 -15.83 -17.12 6.63
CA ASP A 246 -15.89 -16.49 5.31
C ASP A 246 -14.51 -15.93 4.87
N SER A 247 -13.70 -15.46 5.82
CA SER A 247 -12.38 -14.85 5.59
C SER A 247 -11.29 -15.85 5.18
N CYS A 248 -11.41 -17.12 5.59
CA CYS A 248 -10.43 -18.18 5.33
C CYS A 248 -10.96 -19.30 4.43
N ASP A 249 -12.25 -19.29 4.10
CA ASP A 249 -12.87 -20.20 3.17
C ASP A 249 -12.64 -19.77 1.71
N ASN A 250 -12.34 -20.73 0.84
CA ASN A 250 -12.25 -20.54 -0.61
C ASN A 250 -13.61 -20.67 -1.31
N ARG A 251 -14.65 -21.14 -0.60
CA ARG A 251 -16.04 -21.25 -1.08
C ARG A 251 -17.02 -20.70 -0.04
N PRO A 252 -16.90 -19.43 0.39
CA PRO A 252 -17.66 -18.85 1.51
C PRO A 252 -19.19 -18.89 1.34
N PHE A 253 -19.69 -19.23 0.15
CA PHE A 253 -21.12 -19.38 -0.14
C PHE A 253 -21.50 -20.82 -0.54
N GLY A 254 -20.65 -21.80 -0.25
CA GLY A 254 -20.79 -23.21 -0.59
C GLY A 254 -20.57 -23.53 -2.07
N ASN A 255 -21.04 -24.71 -2.49
CA ASN A 255 -20.95 -25.21 -3.86
C ASN A 255 -21.96 -24.53 -4.81
N ILE A 256 -22.07 -23.21 -4.76
CA ILE A 256 -22.77 -22.45 -5.79
C ILE A 256 -21.80 -22.37 -6.97
N GLU A 257 -22.11 -23.07 -8.07
CA GLU A 257 -21.38 -22.91 -9.33
C GLU A 257 -21.35 -21.42 -9.69
N THR A 258 -20.20 -20.78 -9.52
CA THR A 258 -19.96 -19.45 -10.05
C THR A 258 -19.99 -19.55 -11.58
N ARG A 259 -20.96 -18.88 -12.19
CA ARG A 259 -21.12 -18.82 -13.64
C ARG A 259 -19.99 -18.06 -14.31
#